data_AF-A0A3A5WAD9-F1
#
_entry.id   AF-A0A3A5WAD9-F1
#
_cell.length_a   1.000
_cell.length_b   1.000
_cell.length_c   1.000
_cell.angle_alpha   90.00
_cell.angle_beta   90.00
_cell.angle_gamma   90.00
#
_symmetry.space_group_name_H-M   'P 1'
#
loop_
_entity.id
_entity.type
_entity.pdbx_description
1 polymer ?
#
loop_
_entity_poly.entity_id
_entity_poly.type
_entity_poly.pdbx_seq_one_letter_code
_entity_poly.pdbx_strand_id
1 'polypeptide(L)' 'MRDEVNQALHDLIQSEVEAGAGEVALEAGRVLNAGGKRLRPILFLLAYQLAGGQKREDVMPLALAFELIHTATLVHDDIN' A
#
# COMPACT_ATOMS: atom_id res chain seq x y z
N MET A 1 5.97 -10.74 -4.48
CA MET A 1 5.08 -10.27 -3.40
C MET A 1 5.58 -8.98 -2.77
N ARG A 2 6.72 -8.91 -2.07
CA ARG A 2 7.17 -7.61 -1.51
C ARG A 2 7.44 -6.56 -2.59
N ASP A 3 8.23 -6.92 -3.61
CA ASP A 3 8.57 -5.98 -4.68
C ASP A 3 7.36 -5.64 -5.54
N GLU A 4 6.49 -6.63 -5.76
CA GLU A 4 5.18 -6.47 -6.41
C GLU A 4 4.28 -5.46 -5.66
N VAL A 5 4.21 -5.54 -4.32
CA VAL A 5 3.49 -4.58 -3.48
C VAL A 5 4.16 -3.20 -3.52
N ASN A 6 5.48 -3.12 -3.48
CA ASN A 6 6.19 -1.84 -3.57
C ASN A 6 5.95 -1.16 -4.93
N GLN A 7 5.96 -1.93 -6.01
CA GLN A 7 5.66 -1.42 -7.34
C GLN A 7 4.20 -0.92 -7.40
N ALA A 8 3.25 -1.72 -6.91
CA ALA A 8 1.85 -1.33 -6.90
C ALA A 8 1.57 -0.08 -6.03
N LEU A 9 2.29 0.10 -4.91
CA LEU A 9 2.24 1.33 -4.12
C LEU A 9 2.77 2.54 -4.91
N HIS A 10 3.91 2.37 -5.59
CA HIS A 10 4.48 3.42 -6.41
C HIS A 10 3.52 3.86 -7.52
N ASP A 11 2.93 2.89 -8.23
CA ASP A 11 1.97 3.14 -9.30
C ASP A 11 0.72 3.83 -8.77
N LEU A 12 0.20 3.40 -7.60
CA LEU A 12 -0.93 4.04 -6.94
C LEU A 12 -0.63 5.51 -6.61
N ILE A 13 0.50 5.79 -5.95
CA ILE A 13 0.89 7.16 -5.60
C ILE A 13 0.98 8.03 -6.85
N GLN A 14 1.58 7.53 -7.92
CA GLN A 14 1.71 8.27 -9.17
C GLN A 14 0.34 8.56 -9.80
N SER A 15 -0.57 7.58 -9.78
CA SER A 15 -1.93 7.79 -10.28
C SER A 15 -2.70 8.85 -9.48
N GLU A 16 -2.52 8.93 -8.16
CA GLU A 16 -3.15 9.95 -7.31
C GLU A 16 -2.58 11.35 -7.56
N VAL A 17 -1.27 11.44 -7.83
CA VAL A 17 -0.64 12.71 -8.24
C VAL A 17 -1.26 13.20 -9.55
N GLU A 18 -1.39 12.32 -10.55
CA GLU A 18 -2.00 12.63 -11.84
C GLU A 18 -3.49 12.97 -11.74
N ALA A 19 -4.20 12.36 -10.80
CA ALA A 19 -5.61 12.64 -10.50
C ALA A 19 -5.84 14.00 -9.80
N GLY A 20 -4.77 14.73 -9.44
CA GLY A 20 -4.85 16.07 -8.88
C GLY A 20 -4.70 16.15 -7.35
N ALA A 21 -4.35 15.05 -6.67
CA ALA A 21 -4.04 15.08 -5.24
C ALA A 21 -2.67 15.75 -4.95
N GLY A 22 -1.85 15.97 -5.99
CA GLY A 22 -0.68 16.86 -5.98
C GLY A 22 0.28 16.62 -4.81
N GLU A 23 0.49 17.67 -4.00
CA GLU A 23 1.44 17.65 -2.87
C GLU A 23 1.09 16.62 -1.79
N VAL A 24 -0.21 16.41 -1.52
CA VAL A 24 -0.65 15.46 -0.49
C VAL A 24 -0.28 14.02 -0.89
N ALA A 25 -0.47 13.66 -2.16
CA ALA A 25 -0.08 12.35 -2.66
C ALA A 25 1.44 12.15 -2.64
N LEU A 26 2.22 13.19 -2.95
CA LEU A 26 3.68 13.14 -2.86
C LEU A 26 4.16 12.92 -1.42
N GLU A 27 3.62 13.65 -0.44
CA GLU A 27 4.02 13.50 0.96
C GLU A 27 3.57 12.16 1.56
N ALA A 28 2.34 11.72 1.27
CA ALA A 28 1.89 10.37 1.62
C ALA A 28 2.82 9.31 1.00
N GLY A 29 3.20 9.52 -0.26
CA GLY A 29 4.11 8.66 -0.99
C GLY A 29 5.52 8.60 -0.39
N ARG A 30 6.04 9.70 0.16
CA ARG A 30 7.34 9.68 0.87
C ARG A 30 7.31 8.74 2.06
N VAL A 31 6.27 8.80 2.89
CA VAL A 31 6.15 7.93 4.08
C VAL A 31 5.97 6.47 3.66
N LEU A 32 5.08 6.21 2.70
CA LEU A 32 4.82 4.85 2.20
C LEU A 32 6.07 4.23 1.57
N ASN A 33 6.83 5.01 0.78
CA ASN A 33 8.02 4.54 0.07
C ASN A 33 9.30 4.56 0.91
N ALA A 34 9.32 5.22 2.08
CA ALA A 34 10.45 5.20 3.02
C ALA A 34 10.81 3.77 3.49
N GLY A 35 9.87 2.84 3.33
CA GLY A 35 10.10 1.42 3.52
C GLY A 35 9.07 0.80 4.44
N GLY A 36 9.39 -0.39 4.95
CA GLY A 36 8.49 -1.19 5.75
C GLY A 36 8.64 -2.67 5.44
N LYS A 37 8.18 -3.50 6.38
CA LYS A 37 8.22 -4.96 6.24
C LYS A 37 7.14 -5.48 5.27
N ARG A 38 6.13 -4.65 4.94
CA ARG A 38 4.98 -5.01 4.08
C ARG A 38 4.22 -6.25 4.55
N LEU A 39 4.22 -6.50 5.87
CA LEU A 39 3.61 -7.71 6.42
C LEU A 39 2.10 -7.75 6.16
N ARG A 40 1.40 -6.63 6.32
CA ARG A 40 -0.06 -6.56 6.15
C ARG A 40 -0.52 -6.89 4.72
N PRO A 41 -0.03 -6.21 3.67
CA PRO A 41 -0.40 -6.57 2.30
C PRO A 41 0.01 -8.00 1.94
N ILE A 42 1.22 -8.45 2.34
CA ILE A 42 1.70 -9.80 2.03
C ILE A 42 0.84 -10.87 2.71
N LEU A 43 0.50 -10.70 4.00
CA LEU A 43 -0.35 -11.65 4.72
C LEU A 43 -1.76 -11.72 4.13
N PHE A 44 -2.32 -10.58 3.73
CA PHE A 44 -3.61 -10.53 3.04
C PHE A 44 -3.57 -11.29 1.71
N LEU A 45 -2.55 -11.03 0.87
CA LEU A 45 -2.39 -11.72 -0.42
C LEU A 45 -2.19 -13.23 -0.24
N LEU A 46 -1.41 -13.65 0.76
CA LEU A 46 -1.23 -15.06 1.09
C LEU A 46 -2.54 -15.70 1.57
N ALA A 47 -3.32 -15.01 2.41
CA ALA A 47 -4.62 -15.49 2.88
C ALA A 47 -5.61 -15.67 1.72
N TYR A 48 -5.65 -14.71 0.77
CA TYR A 48 -6.45 -14.83 -0.44
C TYR A 48 -6.06 -16.06 -1.27
N GLN A 49 -4.76 -16.31 -1.47
CA GLN A 49 -4.30 -17.49 -2.19
C GLN A 49 -4.63 -18.79 -1.47
N LEU A 50 -4.49 -18.84 -0.14
CA LEU A 50 -4.88 -19.99 0.68
C LEU A 50 -6.38 -20.28 0.60
N ALA A 51 -7.21 -19.24 0.40
CA ALA A 51 -8.65 -19.38 0.19
C ALA A 51 -9.04 -19.81 -1.24
N GLY A 52 -8.07 -20.11 -2.12
CA GLY A 52 -8.30 -20.55 -3.50
C GLY A 52 -8.25 -19.42 -4.54
N GLY A 53 -7.90 -18.20 -4.14
CA GLY A 53 -7.68 -17.08 -5.04
C GLY A 53 -6.53 -17.32 -6.01
N GLN A 54 -6.74 -17.06 -7.29
CA GLN A 54 -5.76 -17.40 -8.34
C GLN A 54 -4.93 -16.20 -8.80
N LYS A 55 -5.54 -15.02 -8.88
CA LYS A 55 -4.93 -13.81 -9.42
C LYS A 55 -4.80 -12.75 -8.34
N ARG A 56 -3.56 -12.45 -7.93
CA ARG A 56 -3.28 -11.46 -6.87
C ARG A 56 -3.68 -10.04 -7.27
N GLU A 57 -3.58 -9.73 -8.56
CA GLU A 57 -4.00 -8.46 -9.16
C GLU A 57 -5.46 -8.10 -8.83
N ASP A 58 -6.36 -9.08 -8.80
CA ASP A 58 -7.79 -8.90 -8.47
C ASP A 58 -8.01 -8.30 -7.06
N VAL A 59 -7.06 -8.51 -6.15
CA VAL A 59 -7.15 -8.10 -4.75
C VAL A 59 -6.00 -7.18 -4.32
N MET A 60 -5.14 -6.78 -5.26
CA MET A 60 -4.02 -5.88 -4.98
C MET A 60 -4.48 -4.56 -4.37
N PRO A 61 -5.53 -3.88 -4.86
CA PRO A 61 -6.01 -2.64 -4.25
C PRO A 61 -6.38 -2.79 -2.77
N LEU A 62 -6.98 -3.94 -2.39
CA LEU A 62 -7.33 -4.23 -1.01
C LEU A 62 -6.07 -4.52 -0.16
N ALA A 63 -5.07 -5.20 -0.71
CA ALA A 63 -3.78 -5.38 -0.06
C ALA A 63 -3.12 -4.02 0.25
N LEU A 64 -3.14 -3.09 -0.72
CA LEU A 64 -2.59 -1.75 -0.55
C LEU A 64 -3.36 -0.95 0.50
N ALA A 65 -4.69 -1.06 0.54
CA ALA A 65 -5.51 -0.39 1.54
C ALA A 65 -5.10 -0.74 2.99
N PHE A 66 -4.71 -1.99 3.25
CA PHE A 66 -4.18 -2.38 4.58
C PHE A 66 -2.87 -1.67 4.93
N GLU A 67 -1.98 -1.45 3.95
CA GLU A 67 -0.74 -0.71 4.18
C GLU A 67 -1.02 0.79 4.36
N LEU A 68 -1.92 1.37 3.56
CA LEU A 68 -2.33 2.77 3.69
C LEU A 68 -2.89 3.07 5.08
N ILE A 69 -3.85 2.25 5.55
CA ILE A 69 -4.43 2.40 6.89
C ILE A 69 -3.36 2.26 7.95
N HIS A 70 -2.49 1.25 7.83
CA HIS A 70 -1.40 1.06 8.79
C HIS A 70 -0.44 2.26 8.85
N THR A 71 -0.01 2.77 7.71
CA THR A 71 0.88 3.93 7.66
C THR A 71 0.17 5.16 8.23
N ALA A 72 -1.11 5.35 7.93
CA ALA A 72 -1.90 6.42 8.53
C ALA A 72 -1.94 6.32 10.05
N THR A 73 -2.13 5.12 10.64
CA THR A 73 -2.11 5.00 12.11
C THR A 73 -0.74 5.35 12.67
N LEU A 74 0.36 4.87 12.07
CA LEU A 74 1.72 5.18 12.53
C LEU A 74 2.00 6.69 12.52
N VAL A 75 1.65 7.38 11.44
CA VAL A 75 1.84 8.83 11.34
C VAL A 75 1.06 9.56 12.44
N HIS A 76 -0.19 9.17 12.69
CA HIS A 76 -0.98 9.80 13.75
C HIS A 76 -0.45 9.47 15.16
N ASP A 77 0.04 8.26 15.37
CA ASP A 77 0.61 7.83 16.66
C ASP A 77 1.93 8.58 17.00
N ASP A 78 2.69 8.99 15.96
CA ASP A 78 3.97 9.70 16.10
C ASP A 78 3.82 11.23 16.24
N ILE A 79 2.62 11.78 16.04
CA ILE A 79 2.32 13.20 16.28
C ILE A 79 2.06 13.40 17.78
N ASN A 80 3.00 14.07 18.45
CA ASN A 80 2.84 14.57 19.83
C ASN A 80 2.58 16.08 19.84
#